data_AF-A0A7T0IFT9-F1
#
_entry.id   AF-A0A7T0IFT9-F1
#
_cell.length_a   1.000
_cell.length_b   1.000
_cell.length_c   1.000
_cell.angle_alpha   90.00
_cell.angle_beta   90.00
_cell.angle_gamma   90.00
#
_symmetry.space_group_name_H-M   'P 1'
#
loop_
_entity.id
_entity.type
_entity.pdbx_description
1 polymer ?
#
loop_
_entity_poly.entity_id
_entity_poly.type
_entity_poly.pdbx_seq_one_letter_code
_entity_poly.pdbx_strand_id
1 'polypeptide(L)'
;VRTKELAVQSGNGTYSDADRGSIQIEIEQLTDEINRIADQSQYNQMHMLSNKSSAQHVRTAEELGMQPAKINTPASLAGAQASWTLRVHVGANQDEAIAVNIYSANVANLFAGEGAQTAQVVPAQEGGQPEGAQVPVASAPAQGGVNSPINVTTTVDANMSLAKIEDAIRMVSDQRANLGAFQNRLESIKSSTEYSIENLKASYAQIKDA
;
A
#
# COMPACT_ATOMS: atom_id res chain seq x y z
N VAL A 1 4.25 -0.61 -11.18
CA VAL A 1 4.48 -1.14 -12.55
C VAL A 1 5.89 -0.84 -13.02
N ARG A 2 6.32 0.43 -13.09
CA ARG A 2 7.70 0.79 -13.45
C ARG A 2 8.78 0.07 -12.60
N THR A 3 8.62 0.01 -11.28
CA THR A 3 9.51 -0.74 -10.38
C THR A 3 9.60 -2.23 -10.74
N LYS A 4 8.52 -2.83 -11.24
CA LYS A 4 8.49 -4.23 -11.72
C LYS A 4 9.31 -4.39 -13.00
N GLU A 5 9.17 -3.46 -13.95
CA GLU A 5 9.96 -3.48 -15.20
C GLU A 5 11.45 -3.39 -14.91
N LEU A 6 11.85 -2.50 -14.01
CA LEU A 6 13.23 -2.32 -13.57
C LEU A 6 13.78 -3.56 -12.84
N ALA A 7 12.97 -4.18 -11.97
CA ALA A 7 13.35 -5.42 -11.31
C ALA A 7 13.53 -6.57 -12.31
N VAL A 8 12.68 -6.69 -13.33
CA VAL A 8 12.82 -7.68 -14.40
C VAL A 8 14.06 -7.42 -15.26
N GLN A 9 14.31 -6.14 -15.61
CA GLN A 9 15.52 -5.76 -16.34
C GLN A 9 16.75 -6.16 -15.55
N SER A 10 16.85 -5.75 -14.28
CA SER A 10 17.96 -6.17 -13.42
C SER A 10 18.03 -7.70 -13.32
N GLY A 11 16.91 -8.41 -13.15
CA GLY A 11 16.90 -9.88 -13.06
C GLY A 11 17.55 -10.63 -14.23
N ASN A 12 17.74 -9.97 -15.39
CA ASN A 12 18.46 -10.55 -16.53
C ASN A 12 19.98 -10.62 -16.28
N GLY A 13 20.58 -11.79 -16.47
CA GLY A 13 21.99 -12.07 -16.17
C GLY A 13 23.04 -11.36 -17.05
N THR A 14 22.63 -10.58 -18.06
CA THR A 14 23.54 -9.85 -18.94
C THR A 14 23.92 -8.45 -18.42
N TYR A 15 23.23 -7.93 -17.41
CA TYR A 15 23.50 -6.59 -16.84
C TYR A 15 24.69 -6.63 -15.87
N SER A 16 25.60 -5.68 -16.03
CA SER A 16 26.74 -5.50 -15.12
C SER A 16 26.29 -4.93 -13.77
N ASP A 17 27.15 -5.04 -12.75
CA ASP A 17 26.87 -4.48 -11.42
C ASP A 17 26.67 -2.95 -11.47
N ALA A 18 27.36 -2.26 -12.39
CA ALA A 18 27.19 -0.82 -12.60
C ALA A 18 25.81 -0.48 -13.19
N ASP A 19 25.31 -1.30 -14.12
CA ASP A 19 23.97 -1.12 -14.69
C ASP A 19 22.90 -1.37 -13.62
N ARG A 20 23.07 -2.42 -12.81
CA ARG A 20 22.18 -2.73 -11.67
C ARG A 20 22.18 -1.62 -10.64
N GLY A 21 23.33 -1.00 -10.38
CA GLY A 21 23.43 0.19 -9.52
C GLY A 21 22.62 1.37 -10.05
N SER A 22 22.66 1.60 -11.37
CA SER A 22 21.86 2.66 -12.01
C SER A 22 20.35 2.38 -11.92
N ILE A 23 19.94 1.12 -12.12
CA ILE A 23 18.55 0.67 -11.96
C ILE A 23 18.10 0.81 -10.51
N GLN A 24 18.96 0.48 -9.54
CA GLN A 24 18.67 0.62 -8.11
C GLN A 24 18.38 2.08 -7.74
N ILE A 25 19.14 3.04 -8.28
CA ILE A 25 18.89 4.47 -8.06
C ILE A 25 17.50 4.88 -8.58
N GLU A 26 17.11 4.40 -9.77
CA GLU A 26 15.76 4.67 -10.31
C GLU A 26 14.68 4.06 -9.42
N ILE A 27 14.89 2.84 -8.91
CA ILE A 27 13.97 2.21 -7.96
C ILE A 27 13.84 3.02 -6.67
N GLU A 28 14.95 3.53 -6.13
CA GLU A 28 14.95 4.34 -4.91
C GLU A 28 14.12 5.62 -5.10
N GLN A 29 14.30 6.31 -6.23
CA GLN A 29 13.48 7.48 -6.59
C GLN A 29 11.98 7.12 -6.68
N LEU A 30 11.65 5.96 -7.25
CA LEU A 30 10.26 5.50 -7.32
C LEU A 30 9.70 5.14 -5.95
N THR A 31 10.51 4.57 -5.06
CA THR A 31 10.07 4.28 -3.68
C THR A 31 9.88 5.55 -2.86
N ASP A 32 10.74 6.56 -3.04
CA ASP A 32 10.57 7.87 -2.42
C ASP A 32 9.29 8.54 -2.93
N GLU A 33 9.02 8.44 -4.23
CA GLU A 33 7.79 8.95 -4.83
C GLU A 33 6.55 8.23 -4.28
N ILE A 34 6.60 6.91 -4.07
CA ILE A 34 5.51 6.16 -3.40
C ILE A 34 5.26 6.70 -2.00
N ASN A 35 6.31 6.91 -1.20
CA ASN A 35 6.18 7.48 0.15
C ASN A 35 5.61 8.90 0.10
N ARG A 36 6.08 9.73 -0.83
CA ARG A 36 5.59 11.10 -1.03
C ARG A 36 4.10 11.11 -1.35
N ILE A 37 3.63 10.26 -2.25
CA ILE A 37 2.21 10.15 -2.60
C ILE A 37 1.40 9.65 -1.40
N ALA A 38 1.87 8.62 -0.70
CA ALA A 38 1.21 8.08 0.48
C ALA A 38 1.03 9.15 1.57
N ASP A 39 2.06 9.97 1.78
CA ASP A 39 2.05 11.06 2.76
C ASP A 39 1.22 12.26 2.32
N GLN A 40 1.22 12.63 1.05
CA GLN A 40 0.45 13.78 0.57
C GLN A 40 -1.04 13.50 0.36
N SER A 41 -1.44 12.23 0.25
CA SER A 41 -2.84 11.86 0.07
C SER A 41 -3.64 12.16 1.35
N GLN A 42 -4.39 13.27 1.31
CA GLN A 42 -5.19 13.74 2.43
C GLN A 42 -6.66 13.98 2.04
N TYR A 43 -7.55 13.73 2.99
CA TYR A 43 -8.94 14.16 2.96
C TYR A 43 -9.27 14.89 4.25
N ASN A 44 -9.77 16.12 4.16
CA ASN A 44 -10.06 16.95 5.32
C ASN A 44 -8.91 16.99 6.36
N GLN A 45 -7.67 17.20 5.88
CA GLN A 45 -6.42 17.21 6.67
C GLN A 45 -6.02 15.84 7.26
N MET A 46 -6.74 14.77 6.95
CA MET A 46 -6.42 13.41 7.40
C MET A 46 -5.67 12.63 6.33
N HIS A 47 -4.56 12.00 6.70
CA HIS A 47 -3.75 11.18 5.80
C HIS A 47 -4.46 9.86 5.47
N MET A 48 -4.82 9.65 4.20
CA MET A 48 -5.59 8.47 3.81
C MET A 48 -4.71 7.23 3.63
N LEU A 49 -3.46 7.41 3.18
CA LEU A 49 -2.59 6.33 2.71
C LEU A 49 -1.28 6.19 3.49
N SER A 50 -1.08 6.98 4.55
CA SER A 50 0.11 6.86 5.41
C SER A 50 -0.28 6.64 6.87
N ASN A 51 0.65 6.11 7.65
CA ASN A 51 0.51 5.91 9.09
C ASN A 51 0.59 7.23 9.89
N LYS A 52 0.65 8.38 9.21
CA LYS A 52 0.62 9.71 9.85
C LYS A 52 -0.77 10.13 10.30
N SER A 53 -1.82 9.43 9.87
CA SER A 53 -3.16 9.67 10.41
C SER A 53 -3.24 9.30 11.88
N SER A 54 -3.83 10.18 12.69
CA SER A 54 -4.07 9.90 14.10
C SER A 54 -4.91 8.63 14.26
N ALA A 55 -4.54 7.77 15.22
CA ALA A 55 -5.21 6.51 15.54
C ALA A 55 -6.73 6.66 15.75
N GLN A 56 -7.20 7.85 16.12
CA GLN A 56 -8.64 8.16 16.27
C GLN A 56 -9.45 8.05 14.98
N HIS A 57 -8.79 8.06 13.82
CA HIS A 57 -9.40 7.99 12.50
C HIS A 57 -9.37 6.59 11.90
N VAL A 58 -8.82 5.63 12.65
CA VAL A 58 -8.89 4.20 12.37
C VAL A 58 -9.83 3.62 13.40
N ARG A 59 -10.94 3.03 12.95
CA ARG A 59 -11.92 2.41 13.85
C ARG A 59 -12.22 1.00 13.38
N THR A 60 -12.30 0.09 14.33
CA THR A 60 -12.75 -1.28 14.10
C THR A 60 -14.26 -1.31 13.81
N ALA A 61 -14.73 -2.38 13.18
CA ALA A 61 -16.16 -2.60 12.94
C ALA A 61 -16.99 -2.53 14.25
N GLU A 62 -16.41 -3.06 15.34
CA GLU A 62 -17.03 -3.08 16.67
C GLU A 62 -17.16 -1.67 17.28
N GLU A 63 -16.10 -0.85 17.19
CA GLU A 63 -16.12 0.55 17.67
C GLU A 63 -17.11 1.44 16.89
N LEU A 64 -17.50 1.02 15.69
CA LEU A 64 -18.51 1.72 14.91
C LEU A 64 -19.95 1.33 15.27
N GLY A 65 -20.15 0.43 16.23
CA GLY A 65 -21.48 -0.12 16.57
C GLY A 65 -22.05 -0.96 15.45
N MET A 66 -21.25 -1.30 14.45
CA MET A 66 -21.73 -2.03 13.30
C MET A 66 -21.60 -3.51 13.61
N GLN A 67 -22.64 -4.09 14.20
CA GLN A 67 -22.71 -5.52 14.47
C GLN A 67 -23.78 -6.20 13.60
N PRO A 68 -23.40 -7.20 12.79
CA PRO A 68 -22.05 -7.51 12.32
C PRO A 68 -21.70 -6.70 11.06
N ALA A 69 -20.78 -5.72 11.16
CA ALA A 69 -20.22 -5.07 9.98
C ALA A 69 -19.14 -5.93 9.34
N LYS A 70 -19.50 -6.39 8.15
CA LYS A 70 -18.65 -6.93 7.10
C LYS A 70 -17.76 -5.84 6.50
N ILE A 71 -16.78 -5.32 7.24
CA ILE A 71 -15.67 -4.64 6.57
C ILE A 71 -14.96 -5.73 5.79
N ASN A 72 -15.14 -5.76 4.47
CA ASN A 72 -14.47 -6.75 3.64
C ASN A 72 -12.98 -6.41 3.63
N THR A 73 -12.18 -7.20 4.35
CA THR A 73 -10.73 -7.06 4.38
C THR A 73 -10.13 -8.23 3.58
N PRO A 74 -9.73 -8.02 2.33
CA PRO A 74 -9.02 -8.99 1.51
C PRO A 74 -7.86 -9.61 2.28
N ALA A 75 -7.58 -10.89 2.04
CA ALA A 75 -6.50 -11.59 2.72
C ALA A 75 -5.11 -10.93 2.52
N SER A 76 -4.89 -10.23 1.39
CA SER A 76 -3.70 -9.38 1.16
C SER A 76 -3.51 -8.26 2.17
N LEU A 77 -4.60 -7.76 2.75
CA LEU A 77 -4.64 -6.59 3.62
C LEU A 77 -4.81 -6.98 5.10
N ALA A 78 -4.88 -8.27 5.42
CA ALA A 78 -5.14 -8.76 6.77
C ALA A 78 -4.04 -8.40 7.79
N GLY A 79 -2.80 -8.20 7.34
CA GLY A 79 -1.67 -7.74 8.17
C GLY A 79 -1.29 -6.26 7.94
N ALA A 80 -1.96 -5.57 7.02
CA ALA A 80 -1.64 -4.18 6.70
C ALA A 80 -2.20 -3.24 7.78
N GLN A 81 -1.46 -2.17 8.10
CA GLN A 81 -1.96 -1.16 9.02
C GLN A 81 -3.07 -0.35 8.35
N ALA A 82 -4.24 -0.27 8.99
CA ALA A 82 -5.29 0.64 8.58
C ALA A 82 -4.82 2.09 8.83
N SER A 83 -4.94 2.94 7.80
CA SER A 83 -4.65 4.38 7.88
C SER A 83 -5.90 5.20 8.19
N TRP A 84 -7.04 4.78 7.66
CA TRP A 84 -8.28 5.54 7.80
C TRP A 84 -9.50 4.65 7.67
N THR A 85 -10.57 4.94 8.40
CA THR A 85 -11.87 4.27 8.25
C THR A 85 -12.90 5.26 7.77
N LEU A 86 -13.42 5.05 6.55
CA LEU A 86 -14.54 5.83 6.03
C LEU A 86 -15.84 5.18 6.49
N ARG A 87 -16.62 5.90 7.30
CA ARG A 87 -17.97 5.50 7.72
C ARG A 87 -19.00 6.45 7.13
N VAL A 88 -20.05 5.88 6.56
CA VAL A 88 -21.24 6.60 6.13
C VAL A 88 -22.45 5.98 6.82
N HIS A 89 -23.22 6.80 7.52
CA HIS A 89 -24.53 6.39 8.06
C HIS A 89 -25.54 6.43 6.91
N VAL A 90 -26.26 5.34 6.69
CA VAL A 90 -27.02 5.11 5.47
C VAL A 90 -28.50 4.80 5.70
N GLY A 91 -28.94 4.77 6.95
CA GLY A 91 -30.35 4.65 7.27
C GLY A 91 -30.72 5.37 8.55
N ALA A 92 -31.83 4.96 9.17
CA ALA A 92 -32.41 5.68 10.31
C ALA A 92 -31.87 5.21 11.68
N ASN A 93 -31.25 4.03 11.72
CA ASN A 93 -30.81 3.38 12.95
C ASN A 93 -29.29 3.52 13.12
N GLN A 94 -28.80 3.66 14.35
CA GLN A 94 -27.38 3.89 14.68
C GLN A 94 -26.41 2.85 14.10
N ASP A 95 -26.90 1.62 13.90
CA ASP A 95 -26.14 0.47 13.40
C ASP A 95 -26.18 0.36 11.87
N GLU A 96 -26.99 1.19 11.21
CA GLU A 96 -27.17 1.21 9.77
C GLU A 96 -26.14 2.13 9.12
N ALA A 97 -24.90 1.67 9.13
CA ALA A 97 -23.78 2.31 8.46
C ALA A 97 -23.11 1.34 7.48
N ILE A 98 -22.45 1.91 6.48
CA ILE A 98 -21.43 1.21 5.72
C ILE A 98 -20.06 1.78 6.09
N ALA A 99 -19.07 0.90 6.17
CA ALA A 99 -17.70 1.29 6.45
C ALA A 99 -16.71 0.55 5.56
N VAL A 100 -15.61 1.22 5.23
CA VAL A 100 -14.46 0.65 4.54
C VAL A 100 -13.18 1.14 5.20
N ASN A 101 -12.25 0.20 5.41
CA ASN A 101 -10.90 0.54 5.85
C ASN A 101 -10.04 0.88 4.64
N ILE A 102 -9.28 1.96 4.78
CA ILE A 102 -8.20 2.33 3.87
C ILE A 102 -6.89 2.06 4.57
N TYR A 103 -6.08 1.23 3.94
CA TYR A 103 -4.81 0.77 4.47
C TYR A 103 -3.66 1.68 4.03
N SER A 104 -2.62 1.73 4.86
CA SER A 104 -1.38 2.41 4.53
C SER A 104 -0.76 1.81 3.26
N ALA A 105 -0.39 2.67 2.32
CA ALA A 105 0.26 2.33 1.06
C ALA A 105 1.65 2.98 0.94
N ASN A 106 2.34 3.17 2.07
CA ASN A 106 3.73 3.59 2.09
C ASN A 106 4.66 2.40 1.81
N VAL A 107 5.93 2.68 1.51
CA VAL A 107 6.93 1.66 1.17
C VAL A 107 7.07 0.61 2.29
N ALA A 108 7.03 1.05 3.54
CA ALA A 108 7.15 0.17 4.70
C ALA A 108 6.03 -0.88 4.77
N ASN A 109 4.79 -0.52 4.41
CA ASN A 109 3.67 -1.46 4.43
C ASN A 109 3.55 -2.25 3.12
N LEU A 110 3.80 -1.63 1.96
CA LEU A 110 3.65 -2.27 0.65
C LEU A 110 4.74 -3.31 0.39
N PHE A 111 5.96 -3.06 0.87
CA PHE A 111 7.10 -3.95 0.66
C PHE A 111 7.55 -4.63 1.96
N ALA A 112 6.70 -4.62 2.98
CA ALA A 112 6.85 -5.51 4.13
C ALA A 112 6.72 -6.95 3.62
N GLY A 113 7.74 -7.76 3.86
CA GLY A 113 7.70 -9.18 3.58
C GLY A 113 8.50 -9.94 4.63
N GLU A 114 7.95 -11.08 5.05
CA GLU A 114 8.50 -12.18 5.85
C GLU A 114 9.78 -12.82 5.25
N GLY A 115 10.65 -12.01 4.65
CA GLY A 115 11.97 -12.35 4.14
C GLY A 115 13.11 -11.73 4.95
N ALA A 116 12.81 -11.02 6.04
CA ALA A 116 13.78 -10.81 7.11
C ALA A 116 13.89 -12.09 7.97
N GLN A 117 14.10 -13.25 7.32
CA GLN A 117 15.05 -14.17 7.92
C GLN A 117 16.34 -13.37 7.92
N THR A 118 16.76 -12.98 9.12
CA THR A 118 18.13 -12.58 9.40
C THR A 118 19.02 -13.39 8.48
N ALA A 119 19.60 -12.75 7.47
CA ALA A 119 20.79 -13.28 6.86
C ALA A 119 21.72 -13.45 8.04
N GLN A 120 21.81 -14.69 8.52
CA GLN A 120 22.77 -15.10 9.49
C GLN A 120 24.07 -14.57 8.89
N VAL A 121 24.65 -13.59 9.58
CA VAL A 121 25.98 -13.08 9.28
C VAL A 121 26.86 -14.31 9.23
N VAL A 122 27.11 -14.82 8.02
CA VAL A 122 28.12 -15.83 7.79
C VAL A 122 29.39 -15.06 8.12
N PRO A 123 30.07 -15.35 9.25
CA PRO A 123 31.25 -14.60 9.61
C PRO A 123 32.24 -14.78 8.47
N ALA A 124 32.77 -13.67 7.97
CA ALA A 124 33.91 -13.69 7.06
C ALA A 124 34.99 -14.58 7.70
N GLN A 125 35.27 -15.74 7.09
CA GLN A 125 36.42 -16.52 7.47
C GLN A 125 37.67 -15.73 7.07
N GLU A 126 38.42 -15.29 8.08
CA GLU A 126 39.79 -14.85 7.95
C GLU A 126 40.60 -15.88 7.16
N GLY A 127 41.30 -15.42 6.12
CA GLY A 127 42.17 -16.27 5.34
C GLY A 127 42.95 -15.52 4.27
N GLY A 128 44.10 -14.98 4.66
CA GLY A 128 45.28 -14.86 3.79
C GLY A 128 45.31 -13.71 2.78
N GLN A 129 46.00 -12.64 3.16
CA GLN A 129 46.61 -11.69 2.22
C GLN A 129 47.77 -12.38 1.49
N PRO A 130 48.03 -12.04 0.21
CA PRO A 130 49.28 -11.31 -0.03
C PRO A 130 49.13 -10.10 -0.94
N GLU A 131 50.09 -9.19 -0.75
CA GLU A 131 50.34 -7.92 -1.42
C GLU A 131 50.49 -8.01 -2.94
N GLY A 132 50.12 -6.93 -3.63
CA GLY A 132 50.81 -6.48 -4.84
C GLY A 132 49.94 -6.14 -6.04
N ALA A 133 49.44 -4.90 -6.10
CA ALA A 133 49.35 -4.01 -7.28
C ALA A 133 48.23 -2.98 -7.10
N GLN A 134 48.61 -1.72 -6.86
CA GLN A 134 47.70 -0.58 -6.89
C GLN A 134 47.28 -0.30 -8.34
N VAL A 135 45.98 -0.35 -8.58
CA VAL A 135 45.30 0.31 -9.71
C VAL A 135 44.21 1.15 -9.08
N PRO A 136 44.04 2.44 -9.41
CA PRO A 136 43.11 3.30 -8.69
C PRO A 136 41.69 2.78 -8.94
N VAL A 137 41.11 2.14 -7.93
CA VAL A 137 39.68 1.90 -7.90
C VAL A 137 39.03 3.27 -7.86
N ALA A 138 38.44 3.65 -8.99
CA ALA A 138 37.39 4.66 -8.98
C ALA A 138 36.42 4.21 -7.90
N SER A 139 36.33 5.00 -6.83
CA SER A 139 35.40 4.80 -5.75
C SER A 139 34.00 4.76 -6.36
N ALA A 140 33.50 3.54 -6.57
CA ALA A 140 32.11 3.30 -6.87
C ALA A 140 31.29 4.03 -5.81
N PRO A 141 30.22 4.75 -6.20
CA PRO A 141 29.35 5.38 -5.24
C PRO A 141 28.91 4.33 -4.22
N ALA A 142 28.94 4.72 -2.95
CA ALA A 142 28.64 3.87 -1.80
C ALA A 142 27.48 2.91 -2.12
N GLN A 143 27.74 1.63 -1.92
CA GLN A 143 26.82 0.52 -2.13
C GLN A 143 25.40 0.90 -1.68
N GLY A 144 24.46 0.84 -2.63
CA GLY A 144 23.02 0.81 -2.36
C GLY A 144 22.77 -0.30 -1.35
N GLY A 145 22.34 0.12 -0.16
CA GLY A 145 22.42 -0.71 1.03
C GLY A 145 21.61 -1.99 0.94
N VAL A 146 22.13 -3.03 1.58
CA VAL A 146 21.42 -4.26 1.99
C VAL A 146 20.14 -4.03 2.82
N ASN A 147 19.68 -2.78 2.97
CA ASN A 147 18.51 -2.35 3.73
C ASN A 147 17.44 -1.62 2.88
N SER A 148 17.59 -1.51 1.56
CA SER A 148 16.52 -0.97 0.71
C SER A 148 15.34 -1.97 0.64
N PRO A 149 14.08 -1.53 0.85
CA PRO A 149 12.91 -2.43 0.86
C PRO A 149 12.78 -3.27 -0.42
N ILE A 150 13.21 -2.68 -1.54
CA ILE A 150 13.43 -3.30 -2.85
C ILE A 150 14.91 -3.18 -3.19
N ASN A 151 15.58 -4.32 -3.36
CA ASN A 151 16.99 -4.42 -3.75
C ASN A 151 17.11 -5.19 -5.07
N VAL A 152 17.77 -4.62 -6.06
CA VAL A 152 18.00 -5.25 -7.37
C VAL A 152 19.49 -5.25 -7.77
N THR A 153 20.39 -5.11 -6.80
CA THR A 153 21.85 -5.07 -7.06
C THR A 153 22.40 -6.44 -7.48
N THR A 154 21.67 -7.52 -7.22
CA THR A 154 21.98 -8.87 -7.75
C THR A 154 20.77 -9.49 -8.45
N THR A 155 20.99 -10.55 -9.24
CA THR A 155 19.89 -11.30 -9.87
C THR A 155 19.00 -12.01 -8.84
N VAL A 156 19.59 -12.48 -7.73
CA VAL A 156 18.85 -13.13 -6.64
C VAL A 156 17.96 -12.10 -5.93
N ASP A 157 18.52 -10.95 -5.57
CA ASP A 157 17.77 -9.88 -4.92
C ASP A 157 16.67 -9.33 -5.82
N ALA A 158 16.93 -9.21 -7.13
CA ALA A 158 15.93 -8.78 -8.11
C ALA A 158 14.72 -9.75 -8.17
N ASN A 159 14.95 -11.06 -8.09
CA ASN A 159 13.88 -12.06 -8.05
C ASN A 159 13.08 -12.01 -6.74
N MET A 160 13.75 -11.82 -5.59
CA MET A 160 13.07 -11.63 -4.31
C MET A 160 12.26 -10.33 -4.28
N SER A 161 12.83 -9.25 -4.80
CA SER A 161 12.17 -7.96 -4.96
C SER A 161 10.97 -8.03 -5.89
N LEU A 162 11.03 -8.83 -6.95
CA LEU A 162 9.89 -9.03 -7.85
C LEU A 162 8.69 -9.61 -7.10
N ALA A 163 8.90 -10.61 -6.23
CA ALA A 163 7.82 -11.17 -5.41
C ALA A 163 7.20 -10.10 -4.49
N LYS A 164 8.02 -9.31 -3.79
CA LYS A 164 7.54 -8.18 -2.96
C LYS A 164 6.74 -7.15 -3.78
N ILE A 165 7.19 -6.84 -4.99
CA ILE A 165 6.50 -5.90 -5.88
C ILE A 165 5.15 -6.46 -6.34
N GLU A 166 5.05 -7.76 -6.59
CA GLU A 166 3.79 -8.41 -6.96
C GLU A 166 2.80 -8.42 -5.79
N ASP A 167 3.26 -8.71 -4.58
CA ASP A 167 2.43 -8.60 -3.37
C ASP A 167 1.95 -7.16 -3.14
N ALA A 168 2.85 -6.17 -3.27
CA ALA A 168 2.50 -4.75 -3.18
C ALA A 168 1.41 -4.37 -4.20
N ILE A 169 1.53 -4.83 -5.46
CA ILE A 169 0.53 -4.59 -6.50
C ILE A 169 -0.79 -5.24 -6.14
N ARG A 170 -0.78 -6.48 -5.61
CA ARG A 170 -1.98 -7.19 -5.17
C ARG A 170 -2.68 -6.42 -4.04
N MET A 171 -1.93 -5.97 -3.03
CA MET A 171 -2.47 -5.15 -1.94
C MET A 171 -3.16 -3.88 -2.45
N VAL A 172 -2.50 -3.13 -3.33
CA VAL A 172 -3.09 -1.92 -3.92
C VAL A 172 -4.31 -2.23 -4.78
N SER A 173 -4.28 -3.34 -5.53
CA SER A 173 -5.40 -3.76 -6.39
C SER A 173 -6.62 -4.16 -5.56
N ASP A 174 -6.40 -4.94 -4.50
CA ASP A 174 -7.46 -5.36 -3.58
C ASP A 174 -8.05 -4.16 -2.82
N GLN A 175 -7.20 -3.20 -2.42
CA GLN A 175 -7.63 -1.94 -1.83
C GLN A 175 -8.55 -1.15 -2.78
N ARG A 176 -8.20 -1.07 -4.07
CA ARG A 176 -9.04 -0.39 -5.09
C ARG A 176 -10.35 -1.14 -5.33
N ALA A 177 -10.31 -2.47 -5.39
CA ALA A 177 -11.50 -3.30 -5.56
C ALA A 177 -12.51 -3.08 -4.42
N ASN A 178 -12.01 -3.04 -3.17
CA ASN A 178 -12.82 -2.73 -2.01
C ASN A 178 -13.46 -1.33 -2.06
N LEU A 179 -12.69 -0.31 -2.46
CA LEU A 179 -13.20 1.05 -2.60
C LEU A 179 -14.23 1.16 -3.73
N GLY A 180 -14.04 0.45 -4.85
CA GLY A 180 -15.03 0.37 -5.92
C GLY A 180 -16.32 -0.32 -5.46
N ALA A 181 -16.22 -1.42 -4.73
CA ALA A 181 -17.39 -2.09 -4.14
C ALA A 181 -18.13 -1.17 -3.15
N PHE A 182 -17.38 -0.38 -2.36
CA PHE A 182 -17.96 0.61 -1.46
C PHE A 182 -18.68 1.75 -2.22
N GLN A 183 -18.10 2.23 -3.33
CA GLN A 183 -18.74 3.22 -4.20
C GLN A 183 -20.05 2.70 -4.79
N ASN A 184 -20.06 1.46 -5.33
CA ASN A 184 -21.28 0.85 -5.86
C ASN A 184 -22.39 0.75 -4.79
N ARG A 185 -22.02 0.44 -3.54
CA ARG A 185 -22.98 0.42 -2.43
C ARG A 185 -23.49 1.82 -2.10
N LEU A 186 -22.62 2.84 -2.10
CA LEU A 186 -23.04 4.23 -1.88
C LEU A 186 -23.98 4.73 -2.98
N GLU A 187 -23.71 4.41 -4.24
CA GLU A 187 -24.59 4.77 -5.37
C GLU A 187 -25.96 4.13 -5.22
N SER A 188 -26.02 2.85 -4.86
CA SER A 188 -27.29 2.16 -4.60
C SER A 188 -28.08 2.80 -3.46
N ILE A 189 -27.40 3.15 -2.36
CA ILE A 189 -28.01 3.81 -1.19
C ILE A 189 -28.49 5.21 -1.54
N LYS A 190 -27.71 5.96 -2.34
CA LYS A 190 -28.12 7.27 -2.87
C LYS A 190 -29.42 7.14 -3.65
N SER A 191 -29.50 6.22 -4.62
CA SER A 191 -30.72 5.99 -5.39
C SER A 191 -31.90 5.60 -4.51
N SER A 192 -31.69 4.70 -3.55
CA SER A 192 -32.74 4.30 -2.59
C SER A 192 -33.25 5.48 -1.75
N THR A 193 -32.36 6.37 -1.32
CA THR A 193 -32.70 7.58 -0.58
C THR A 193 -33.46 8.57 -1.47
N GLU A 194 -33.06 8.74 -2.73
CA GLU A 194 -33.75 9.61 -3.69
C GLU A 194 -35.19 9.13 -3.94
N TYR A 195 -35.41 7.83 -4.12
CA TYR A 195 -36.77 7.27 -4.24
C TYR A 195 -37.60 7.50 -2.97
N SER A 196 -37.00 7.34 -1.79
CA SER A 196 -37.68 7.59 -0.53
C SER A 196 -38.08 9.06 -0.38
N ILE A 197 -37.20 9.98 -0.77
CA ILE A 197 -37.49 11.42 -0.79
C ILE A 197 -38.62 11.74 -1.78
N GLU A 198 -38.62 11.13 -2.96
CA GLU A 198 -39.68 11.33 -3.96
C GLU A 198 -41.04 10.85 -3.46
N ASN A 199 -41.10 9.64 -2.89
CA ASN A 199 -42.33 9.10 -2.30
C ASN A 199 -42.85 9.97 -1.15
N LEU A 200 -41.97 10.47 -0.28
CA LEU A 200 -42.34 11.38 0.81
C LEU A 200 -42.84 12.73 0.29
N LYS A 201 -42.22 13.28 -0.76
CA LYS A 201 -42.69 14.52 -1.40
C LYS A 201 -44.09 14.34 -2.01
N ALA A 202 -44.34 13.21 -2.68
CA ALA A 202 -45.63 12.89 -3.27
C ALA A 202 -46.73 12.73 -2.19
N SER A 203 -46.43 12.00 -1.11
CA SER A 203 -47.34 11.84 0.03
C SER A 203 -47.62 13.18 0.71
N TYR A 204 -46.60 14.02 0.90
CA TYR A 204 -46.77 15.36 1.46
C TYR A 204 -47.66 16.26 0.59
N ALA A 205 -47.49 16.22 -0.74
CA ALA A 205 -48.34 16.96 -1.67
C ALA A 205 -49.81 16.52 -1.57
N GLN A 206 -50.07 15.21 -1.52
CA GLN A 206 -51.43 14.67 -1.35
C GLN A 206 -52.09 15.08 -0.03
N ILE A 207 -51.34 15.05 1.08
CA ILE A 207 -51.87 15.48 2.39
C ILE A 207 -52.12 16.98 2.42
N LYS A 208 -51.27 17.78 1.76
CA LYS A 208 -51.45 19.24 1.71
C LYS A 208 -52.64 19.66 0.84
N ASP A 209 -52.99 18.86 -0.17
CA ASP A 209 -54.08 19.14 -1.10
C ASP A 209 -55.46 18.69 -0.58
N ALA A 210 -55.51 17.87 0.48
CA ALA A 210 -56.73 17.37 1.13
C ALA A 210 -57.22 18.28 2.28
#